data_AF-A0A257N8F9-F1
#
_entry.id   AF-A0A257N8F9-F1
#
_cell.length_a   1.000
_cell.length_b   1.000
_cell.length_c   1.000
_cell.angle_alpha   90.00
_cell.angle_beta   90.00
_cell.angle_gamma   90.00
#
_symmetry.space_group_name_H-M   'P 1'
#
loop_
_entity.id
_entity.type
_entity.pdbx_description
1 polymer ?
#
loop_
_entity_poly.entity_id
_entity_poly.type
_entity_poly.pdbx_seq_one_letter_code
_entity_poly.pdbx_strand_id
1 'polypeptide(L)'
;MTEHILFLTGKLAEKQLHSILAKMQPEFTYTVHQLGLKVAGLMTTDMIARRLSDTFGADRIIVPGRCRGDIEALTEHLTIPVERGPEELKDLPQYFGQKAHQVDLSHYVVKIFAEITDAATISIDEVMNRAEYYRKNGADVIDIGCLPSTDFPEMEKIIQLLKQRGFMVSIDSLDANDLLRGGKAGADYLLSLHESTLWIADEVNATPILKPMKI
;
A
#
# COMPACT_ATOMS: atom_id res chain seq x y z
N MET A 1 -0.88 -38.37 -12.92
CA MET A 1 -1.40 -37.20 -13.65
C MET A 1 -0.79 -35.97 -13.02
N THR A 2 -0.43 -34.97 -13.82
CA THR A 2 0.07 -33.71 -13.31
C THR A 2 -1.09 -32.93 -12.69
N GLU A 3 -0.94 -32.47 -11.45
CA GLU A 3 -1.95 -31.67 -10.75
C GLU A 3 -2.35 -30.43 -11.58
N HIS A 4 -3.65 -30.10 -11.62
CA HIS A 4 -4.18 -28.86 -12.17
C HIS A 4 -4.73 -27.96 -11.05
N ILE A 5 -4.16 -26.76 -10.90
CA ILE A 5 -4.55 -25.80 -9.86
C ILE A 5 -5.28 -24.61 -10.46
N LEU A 6 -6.46 -24.28 -9.93
CA LEU A 6 -7.19 -23.05 -10.26
C LEU A 6 -6.83 -21.94 -9.28
N PHE A 7 -6.27 -20.84 -9.76
CA PHE A 7 -6.03 -19.64 -8.96
C PHE A 7 -7.14 -18.63 -9.17
N LEU A 8 -7.83 -18.24 -8.09
CA LEU A 8 -8.81 -17.16 -8.12
C LEU A 8 -8.16 -15.82 -7.78
N THR A 9 -8.48 -14.79 -8.56
CA THR A 9 -7.87 -13.46 -8.36
C THR A 9 -8.81 -12.30 -8.72
N GLY A 10 -8.36 -11.09 -8.43
CA GLY A 10 -8.98 -9.83 -8.83
C GLY A 10 -8.19 -9.16 -9.97
N LYS A 11 -8.83 -8.18 -10.64
CA LYS A 11 -8.31 -7.51 -11.83
C LYS A 11 -6.91 -6.90 -11.63
N LEU A 12 -6.63 -6.35 -10.45
CA LEU A 12 -5.34 -5.69 -10.18
C LEU A 12 -4.18 -6.69 -10.01
N ALA A 13 -4.46 -7.91 -9.54
CA ALA A 13 -3.44 -8.90 -9.23
C ALA A 13 -3.22 -9.90 -10.39
N GLU A 14 -4.16 -10.03 -11.32
CA GLU A 14 -4.15 -10.99 -12.42
C GLU A 14 -2.84 -10.99 -13.24
N LYS A 15 -2.43 -9.82 -13.75
CA LYS A 15 -1.18 -9.69 -14.53
C LYS A 15 0.05 -10.12 -13.73
N GLN A 16 0.10 -9.76 -12.46
CA GLN A 16 1.23 -10.09 -11.59
C GLN A 16 1.26 -11.59 -11.26
N LEU A 17 0.09 -12.21 -11.04
CA LEU A 17 -0.04 -13.64 -10.76
C LEU A 17 0.44 -14.46 -11.96
N HIS A 18 0.04 -14.11 -13.17
CA HIS A 18 0.58 -14.73 -14.40
C HIS A 18 2.09 -14.61 -14.50
N SER A 19 2.64 -13.41 -14.22
CA SER A 19 4.09 -13.18 -14.27
C SER A 19 4.86 -14.04 -13.27
N ILE A 20 4.34 -14.19 -12.04
CA ILE A 20 4.96 -15.00 -11.00
C ILE A 20 4.88 -16.48 -11.34
N LEU A 21 3.71 -17.00 -11.74
CA LEU A 21 3.55 -18.40 -12.12
C LEU A 21 4.44 -18.78 -13.32
N ALA A 22 4.55 -17.89 -14.32
CA ALA A 22 5.43 -18.11 -15.47
C ALA A 22 6.92 -18.15 -15.07
N LYS A 23 7.36 -17.29 -14.13
CA LYS A 23 8.73 -17.28 -13.61
C LYS A 23 9.02 -18.48 -12.71
N MET A 24 8.01 -18.91 -11.95
CA MET A 24 8.10 -20.02 -11.00
C MET A 24 8.31 -21.37 -11.70
N GLN A 25 7.86 -21.50 -12.96
CA GLN A 25 7.90 -22.75 -13.74
C GLN A 25 7.48 -23.97 -12.91
N PRO A 26 6.25 -23.96 -12.35
CA PRO A 26 5.81 -25.04 -11.47
C PRO A 26 5.73 -26.39 -12.20
N GLU A 27 5.85 -27.46 -11.43
CA GLU A 27 5.64 -28.83 -11.92
C GLU A 27 4.14 -29.14 -12.18
N PHE A 28 3.23 -28.33 -11.64
CA PHE A 28 1.79 -28.43 -11.85
C PHE A 28 1.32 -27.57 -13.04
N THR A 29 0.18 -27.94 -13.62
CA THR A 29 -0.55 -27.10 -14.58
C THR A 29 -1.50 -26.17 -13.85
N TYR A 30 -1.88 -25.04 -14.45
CA TYR A 30 -2.75 -24.08 -13.77
C TYR A 30 -3.66 -23.30 -14.69
N THR A 31 -4.77 -22.83 -14.12
CA THR A 31 -5.64 -21.81 -14.70
C THR A 31 -5.71 -20.62 -13.76
N VAL A 32 -5.67 -19.39 -14.30
CA VAL A 32 -5.91 -18.17 -13.53
C VAL A 32 -7.29 -17.65 -13.93
N HIS A 33 -8.17 -17.44 -12.95
CA HIS A 33 -9.52 -16.95 -13.18
C HIS A 33 -9.81 -15.69 -12.36
N GLN A 34 -10.14 -14.60 -13.06
CA GLN A 34 -10.53 -13.34 -12.46
C GLN A 34 -12.03 -13.33 -12.15
N LEU A 35 -12.39 -13.15 -10.87
CA LEU A 35 -13.78 -13.35 -10.40
C LEU A 35 -14.65 -12.07 -10.43
N GLY A 36 -14.42 -11.18 -11.39
CA GLY A 36 -15.21 -9.96 -11.58
C GLY A 36 -15.08 -8.91 -10.47
N LEU A 37 -13.98 -8.89 -9.71
CA LEU A 37 -13.66 -7.88 -8.69
C LEU A 37 -12.31 -7.19 -8.95
N LYS A 38 -12.14 -5.95 -8.49
CA LYS A 38 -10.88 -5.21 -8.67
C LYS A 38 -9.76 -5.73 -7.77
N VAL A 39 -10.00 -5.82 -6.46
CA VAL A 39 -9.00 -6.18 -5.45
C VAL A 39 -9.24 -7.60 -4.96
N ALA A 40 -8.25 -8.48 -5.12
CA ALA A 40 -8.35 -9.90 -4.79
C ALA A 40 -8.59 -10.15 -3.27
N GLY A 41 -7.94 -9.38 -2.39
CA GLY A 41 -8.09 -9.52 -0.93
C GLY A 41 -9.47 -9.12 -0.36
N LEU A 42 -10.38 -8.61 -1.20
CA LEU A 42 -11.78 -8.37 -0.82
C LEU A 42 -12.70 -9.55 -1.16
N MET A 43 -12.16 -10.63 -1.72
CA MET A 43 -12.92 -11.84 -2.04
C MET A 43 -13.48 -12.47 -0.75
N THR A 44 -14.69 -13.02 -0.86
CA THR A 44 -15.30 -13.86 0.18
C THR A 44 -15.71 -15.20 -0.38
N THR A 45 -15.86 -16.20 0.48
CA THR A 45 -16.32 -17.54 0.09
C THR A 45 -17.71 -17.50 -0.56
N ASP A 46 -18.63 -16.68 -0.04
CA ASP A 46 -19.95 -16.44 -0.64
C ASP A 46 -19.86 -15.86 -2.05
N MET A 47 -18.91 -14.94 -2.28
CA MET A 47 -18.70 -14.38 -3.62
C MET A 47 -18.18 -15.44 -4.59
N ILE A 48 -17.31 -16.34 -4.14
CA ILE A 48 -16.78 -17.45 -4.94
C ILE A 48 -17.91 -18.41 -5.28
N ALA A 49 -18.65 -18.91 -4.28
CA ALA A 49 -19.77 -19.83 -4.49
C ALA A 49 -20.80 -19.28 -5.49
N ARG A 50 -21.08 -17.98 -5.46
CA ARG A 50 -22.03 -17.34 -6.37
C ARG A 50 -21.49 -17.12 -7.80
N ARG A 51 -20.19 -16.84 -7.95
CA ARG A 51 -19.62 -16.31 -9.21
C ARG A 51 -18.78 -17.32 -9.98
N LEU A 52 -18.24 -18.34 -9.32
CA LEU A 52 -17.43 -19.36 -9.97
C LEU A 52 -18.35 -20.36 -10.67
N SER A 53 -18.45 -20.27 -11.99
CA SER A 53 -19.32 -21.15 -12.79
C SER A 53 -18.61 -22.36 -13.37
N ASP A 54 -17.28 -22.32 -13.49
CA ASP A 54 -16.45 -23.38 -14.05
C ASP A 54 -15.18 -23.51 -13.19
N THR A 55 -14.84 -24.75 -12.84
CA THR A 55 -13.66 -25.08 -12.04
C THR A 55 -12.46 -25.43 -12.92
N PHE A 56 -12.63 -25.41 -14.25
CA PHE A 56 -11.59 -25.64 -15.25
C PHE A 56 -10.89 -27.00 -15.08
N GLY A 57 -11.61 -28.00 -14.56
CA GLY A 57 -11.06 -29.33 -14.31
C GLY A 57 -9.95 -29.35 -13.26
N ALA A 58 -9.94 -28.39 -12.33
CA ALA A 58 -8.91 -28.31 -11.30
C ALA A 58 -9.06 -29.40 -10.23
N ASP A 59 -7.91 -29.92 -9.79
CA ASP A 59 -7.79 -30.82 -8.65
C ASP A 59 -7.90 -30.06 -7.33
N ARG A 60 -7.54 -28.77 -7.32
CA ARG A 60 -7.75 -27.84 -6.19
C ARG A 60 -7.81 -26.38 -6.62
N ILE A 61 -8.37 -25.56 -5.74
CA ILE A 61 -8.56 -24.12 -5.94
C ILE A 61 -7.74 -23.35 -4.89
N ILE A 62 -6.91 -22.41 -5.34
CA ILE A 62 -6.20 -21.47 -4.47
C ILE A 62 -6.87 -20.11 -4.55
N VAL A 63 -7.36 -19.64 -3.40
CA VAL A 63 -7.93 -18.30 -3.23
C VAL A 63 -6.89 -17.34 -2.63
N PRO A 64 -7.07 -16.01 -2.75
CA PRO A 64 -6.16 -15.05 -2.11
C PRO A 64 -6.06 -15.29 -0.60
N GLY A 65 -4.88 -15.13 0.01
CA GLY A 65 -4.70 -15.39 1.45
C GLY A 65 -5.62 -14.56 2.35
N ARG A 66 -5.97 -13.33 1.91
CA ARG A 66 -6.93 -12.45 2.61
C ARG A 66 -8.41 -12.74 2.32
N CYS A 67 -8.72 -13.83 1.61
CA CYS A 67 -10.10 -14.22 1.34
C CYS A 67 -10.84 -14.53 2.65
N ARG A 68 -11.98 -13.86 2.85
CA ARG A 68 -12.79 -13.97 4.08
C ARG A 68 -13.89 -15.03 3.97
N GLY A 69 -14.26 -15.62 5.09
CA GLY A 69 -15.33 -16.63 5.17
C GLY A 69 -14.82 -18.05 5.41
N ASP A 70 -15.74 -19.00 5.40
CA ASP A 70 -15.51 -20.42 5.72
C ASP A 70 -15.04 -21.19 4.48
N ILE A 71 -13.80 -21.72 4.51
CA ILE A 71 -13.17 -22.40 3.38
C ILE A 71 -13.61 -23.85 3.31
N GLU A 72 -13.82 -24.48 4.46
CA GLU A 72 -14.33 -25.84 4.59
C GLU A 72 -15.74 -25.92 3.97
N ALA A 73 -16.63 -24.98 4.30
CA ALA A 73 -17.95 -24.89 3.70
C ALA A 73 -17.90 -24.66 2.18
N LEU A 74 -16.96 -23.83 1.70
CA LEU A 74 -16.76 -23.62 0.27
C LEU A 74 -16.23 -24.87 -0.44
N THR A 75 -15.33 -25.61 0.20
CA THR A 75 -14.79 -26.89 -0.29
C THR A 75 -15.90 -27.92 -0.44
N GLU A 76 -16.77 -28.04 0.56
CA GLU A 76 -17.94 -28.91 0.51
C GLU A 76 -18.90 -28.50 -0.62
N HIS A 77 -19.16 -27.20 -0.76
CA HIS A 77 -20.04 -26.68 -1.81
C HIS A 77 -19.52 -26.94 -3.22
N LEU A 78 -18.22 -26.74 -3.46
CA LEU A 78 -17.59 -26.91 -4.77
C LEU A 78 -17.16 -28.35 -5.05
N THR A 79 -17.15 -29.22 -4.04
CA THR A 79 -16.64 -30.61 -4.11
C THR A 79 -15.19 -30.71 -4.60
N ILE A 80 -14.42 -29.63 -4.46
CA ILE A 80 -13.01 -29.51 -4.83
C ILE A 80 -12.29 -28.86 -3.65
N PRO A 81 -11.13 -29.38 -3.22
CA PRO A 81 -10.30 -28.75 -2.19
C PRO A 81 -10.06 -27.27 -2.48
N VAL A 82 -10.42 -26.40 -1.53
CA VAL A 82 -10.11 -24.97 -1.59
C VAL A 82 -9.12 -24.63 -0.50
N GLU A 83 -8.08 -23.89 -0.85
CA GLU A 83 -7.03 -23.46 0.07
C GLU A 83 -6.79 -21.96 -0.06
N ARG A 84 -6.42 -21.32 1.06
CA ARG A 84 -5.88 -19.96 1.03
C ARG A 84 -4.41 -20.02 0.60
N GLY A 85 -4.09 -19.24 -0.43
CA GLY A 85 -2.70 -18.94 -0.79
C GLY A 85 -2.06 -17.95 0.20
N PRO A 86 -0.85 -17.44 -0.12
CA PRO A 86 -0.22 -16.41 0.70
C PRO A 86 -1.03 -15.10 0.69
N GLU A 87 -0.86 -14.29 1.75
CA GLU A 87 -1.44 -12.96 1.79
C GLU A 87 -0.87 -12.04 0.70
N GLU A 88 0.45 -12.11 0.52
CA GLU A 88 1.17 -11.34 -0.47
C GLU A 88 1.52 -12.22 -1.66
N LEU A 89 1.11 -11.78 -2.85
CA LEU A 89 1.25 -12.56 -4.08
C LEU A 89 2.71 -12.92 -4.41
N LYS A 90 3.66 -12.07 -4.01
CA LYS A 90 5.10 -12.28 -4.20
C LYS A 90 5.64 -13.51 -3.45
N ASP A 91 4.92 -13.97 -2.43
CA ASP A 91 5.33 -15.10 -1.59
C ASP A 91 4.83 -16.45 -2.16
N LEU A 92 4.13 -16.43 -3.30
CA LEU A 92 3.61 -17.64 -3.94
C LEU A 92 4.69 -18.70 -4.25
N PRO A 93 5.90 -18.36 -4.72
CA PRO A 93 6.97 -19.34 -4.89
C PRO A 93 7.33 -20.05 -3.58
N GLN A 94 7.42 -19.29 -2.47
CA GLN A 94 7.71 -19.85 -1.16
C GLN A 94 6.57 -20.72 -0.64
N TYR A 95 5.32 -20.33 -0.90
CA TYR A 95 4.15 -21.16 -0.60
C TYR A 95 4.23 -22.55 -1.25
N PHE A 96 4.80 -22.65 -2.45
CA PHE A 96 5.08 -23.92 -3.13
C PHE A 96 6.48 -24.50 -2.85
N GLY A 97 7.15 -24.07 -1.77
CA GLY A 97 8.43 -24.64 -1.33
C GLY A 97 9.66 -24.18 -2.12
N GLN A 98 9.53 -23.22 -3.05
CA GLN A 98 10.69 -22.60 -3.68
C GLN A 98 11.40 -21.66 -2.71
N LYS A 99 12.70 -21.41 -2.97
CA LYS A 99 13.47 -20.46 -2.15
C LYS A 99 12.88 -19.06 -2.26
N ALA A 100 12.71 -18.39 -1.12
CA ALA A 100 12.34 -16.99 -1.09
C ALA A 100 13.34 -16.17 -1.90
N HIS A 101 12.84 -15.27 -2.74
CA HIS A 101 13.69 -14.33 -3.44
C HIS A 101 14.15 -13.26 -2.43
N GLN A 102 15.39 -13.38 -1.95
CA GLN A 102 16.01 -12.32 -1.16
C GLN A 102 16.46 -11.21 -2.10
N VAL A 103 15.75 -10.08 -2.04
CA VAL A 103 16.18 -8.86 -2.72
C VAL A 103 17.32 -8.26 -1.92
N ASP A 104 18.46 -8.05 -2.57
CA ASP A 104 19.57 -7.30 -1.97
C ASP A 104 19.21 -5.82 -1.91
N LEU A 105 18.94 -5.33 -0.70
CA LEU A 105 18.64 -3.92 -0.42
C LEU A 105 19.85 -3.17 0.15
N SER A 106 21.04 -3.80 0.20
CA SER A 106 22.24 -3.22 0.83
C SER A 106 22.69 -1.90 0.21
N HIS A 107 22.33 -1.65 -1.06
CA HIS A 107 22.63 -0.41 -1.78
C HIS A 107 21.63 0.71 -1.54
N TYR A 108 20.54 0.46 -0.79
CA TYR A 108 19.48 1.43 -0.54
C TYR A 108 19.52 1.92 0.91
N VAL A 109 19.62 3.24 1.08
CA VAL A 109 19.37 3.92 2.36
C VAL A 109 18.02 4.61 2.23
N VAL A 110 17.07 4.23 3.08
CA VAL A 110 15.72 4.82 3.09
C VAL A 110 15.57 5.77 4.26
N LYS A 111 14.81 6.85 4.06
CA LYS A 111 14.31 7.68 5.16
C LYS A 111 12.91 7.24 5.52
N ILE A 112 12.64 7.12 6.82
CA ILE A 112 11.33 6.78 7.36
C ILE A 112 10.56 8.06 7.63
N PHE A 113 9.49 8.28 6.86
CA PHE A 113 8.52 9.34 7.10
C PHE A 113 7.41 8.79 7.98
N ALA A 114 7.17 9.42 9.13
CA ALA A 114 6.09 9.05 10.02
C ALA A 114 5.01 10.14 10.01
N GLU A 115 3.81 9.75 9.62
CA GLU A 115 2.72 10.68 9.36
C GLU A 115 1.84 10.92 10.60
N ILE A 116 1.47 12.19 10.80
CA ILE A 116 0.40 12.63 11.68
C ILE A 116 -0.73 13.13 10.78
N THR A 117 -1.63 12.23 10.40
CA THR A 117 -2.69 12.46 9.39
C THR A 117 -3.76 13.47 9.83
N ASP A 118 -3.93 13.64 11.14
CA ASP A 118 -5.00 14.41 11.78
C ASP A 118 -4.48 15.70 12.45
N ALA A 119 -3.28 16.16 12.07
CA ALA A 119 -2.55 17.23 12.76
C ALA A 119 -3.31 18.57 12.86
N ALA A 120 -4.25 18.85 11.96
CA ALA A 120 -5.11 20.04 12.05
C ALA A 120 -6.20 19.96 13.12
N THR A 121 -6.52 18.76 13.59
CA THR A 121 -7.67 18.52 14.49
C THR A 121 -7.26 18.20 15.93
N ILE A 122 -5.97 17.93 16.16
CA ILE A 122 -5.41 17.63 17.47
C ILE A 122 -4.65 18.84 18.02
N SER A 123 -4.37 18.85 19.34
CA SER A 123 -3.61 19.94 19.94
C SER A 123 -2.14 19.90 19.50
N ILE A 124 -1.49 21.07 19.53
CA ILE A 124 -0.05 21.18 19.25
C ILE A 124 0.76 20.26 20.17
N ASP A 125 0.39 20.18 21.46
CA ASP A 125 1.09 19.30 22.41
C ASP A 125 0.97 17.82 22.01
N GLU A 126 -0.19 17.39 21.51
CA GLU A 126 -0.39 16.03 21.00
C GLU A 126 0.45 15.78 19.74
N VAL A 127 0.54 16.75 18.82
CA VAL A 127 1.44 16.67 17.66
C VAL A 127 2.89 16.49 18.11
N MET A 128 3.34 17.27 19.10
CA MET A 128 4.71 17.16 19.64
C MET A 128 4.95 15.80 20.30
N ASN A 129 3.99 15.30 21.07
CA ASN A 129 4.10 13.99 21.72
C ASN A 129 4.22 12.85 20.69
N ARG A 130 3.40 12.89 19.63
CA ARG A 130 3.47 11.91 18.54
C ARG A 130 4.77 12.02 17.75
N ALA A 131 5.23 13.22 17.44
CA ALA A 131 6.51 13.45 16.78
C ALA A 131 7.68 12.85 17.57
N GLU A 132 7.71 13.08 18.89
CA GLU A 132 8.70 12.49 19.79
C GLU A 132 8.61 10.96 19.85
N TYR A 133 7.40 10.42 19.93
CA TYR A 133 7.17 8.99 19.88
C TYR A 133 7.70 8.40 18.56
N TYR A 134 7.39 8.99 17.42
CA TYR A 134 7.85 8.52 16.12
C TYR A 134 9.36 8.60 15.97
N ARG A 135 10.01 9.68 16.39
CA ARG A 135 11.48 9.78 16.39
C ARG A 135 12.12 8.69 17.25
N LYS A 136 11.57 8.39 18.43
CA LYS A 136 12.05 7.28 19.28
C LYS A 136 11.88 5.91 18.62
N ASN A 137 10.94 5.77 17.68
CA ASN A 137 10.70 4.55 16.91
C ASN A 137 11.39 4.57 15.54
N GLY A 138 12.32 5.49 15.30
CA GLY A 138 13.16 5.49 14.10
C GLY A 138 12.65 6.34 12.93
N ALA A 139 11.68 7.23 13.14
CA ALA A 139 11.29 8.20 12.11
C ALA A 139 12.42 9.22 11.86
N ASP A 140 12.78 9.39 10.58
CA ASP A 140 13.72 10.40 10.11
C ASP A 140 13.04 11.75 9.84
N VAL A 141 11.77 11.71 9.42
CA VAL A 141 10.97 12.88 9.04
C VAL A 141 9.57 12.75 9.64
N ILE A 142 9.06 13.85 10.20
CA ILE A 142 7.67 13.93 10.65
C ILE A 142 6.86 14.56 9.52
N ASP A 143 5.93 13.78 8.98
CA ASP A 143 5.04 14.21 7.93
C ASP A 143 3.72 14.70 8.53
N ILE A 144 3.37 15.94 8.23
CA ILE A 144 2.21 16.62 8.78
C ILE A 144 1.16 16.71 7.69
N GLY A 145 0.06 15.98 7.89
CA GLY A 145 -1.05 15.89 6.97
C GLY A 145 -2.34 16.44 7.57
N CYS A 146 -3.35 16.58 6.70
CA CYS A 146 -4.70 16.93 7.10
C CYS A 146 -5.72 16.19 6.23
N LEU A 147 -6.94 16.03 6.76
CA LEU A 147 -8.06 15.52 5.98
C LEU A 147 -8.38 16.49 4.82
N PRO A 148 -8.81 15.98 3.65
CA PRO A 148 -9.21 16.83 2.54
C PRO A 148 -10.25 17.87 2.94
N SER A 149 -10.13 19.08 2.37
CA SER A 149 -11.06 20.20 2.60
C SER A 149 -11.20 20.63 4.08
N THR A 150 -10.17 20.41 4.88
CA THR A 150 -10.11 20.85 6.28
C THR A 150 -9.10 21.98 6.42
N ASP A 151 -9.52 23.10 7.01
CA ASP A 151 -8.62 24.23 7.24
C ASP A 151 -7.51 23.85 8.21
N PHE A 152 -6.29 24.28 7.91
CA PHE A 152 -5.11 24.03 8.75
C PHE A 152 -4.50 25.34 9.28
N PRO A 153 -5.16 26.04 10.23
CA PRO A 153 -4.74 27.37 10.67
C PRO A 153 -3.45 27.38 11.49
N GLU A 154 -3.18 26.35 12.30
CA GLU A 154 -1.99 26.28 13.16
C GLU A 154 -0.78 25.60 12.48
N MET A 155 -0.86 25.33 11.17
CA MET A 155 0.15 24.56 10.42
C MET A 155 1.56 25.17 10.54
N GLU A 156 1.70 26.47 10.26
CA GLU A 156 2.99 27.16 10.29
C GLU A 156 3.63 27.10 11.68
N LYS A 157 2.80 27.23 12.74
CA LYS A 157 3.26 27.16 14.12
C LYS A 157 3.69 25.75 14.51
N ILE A 158 2.95 24.72 14.09
CA ILE A 158 3.34 23.32 14.29
C ILE A 158 4.69 23.04 13.60
N ILE A 159 4.84 23.43 12.33
CA ILE A 159 6.09 23.27 11.59
C ILE A 159 7.23 23.96 12.32
N GLN A 160 7.07 25.24 12.67
CA GLN A 160 8.11 26.00 13.37
C GLN A 160 8.51 25.38 14.71
N LEU A 161 7.56 24.87 15.50
CA LEU A 161 7.84 24.19 16.76
C LEU A 161 8.60 22.87 16.56
N LEU A 162 8.22 22.07 15.55
CA LEU A 162 8.96 20.87 15.17
C LEU A 162 10.39 21.23 14.74
N LYS A 163 10.56 22.25 13.89
CA LYS A 163 11.88 22.71 13.45
C LYS A 163 12.74 23.21 14.61
N GLN A 164 12.17 23.97 15.55
CA GLN A 164 12.86 24.42 16.76
C GLN A 164 13.35 23.26 17.64
N ARG A 165 12.65 22.12 17.61
CA ARG A 165 13.05 20.89 18.32
C ARG A 165 13.97 19.97 17.51
N GLY A 166 14.43 20.42 16.35
CA GLY A 166 15.39 19.71 15.51
C GLY A 166 14.80 18.58 14.66
N PHE A 167 13.49 18.56 14.44
CA PHE A 167 12.88 17.60 13.52
C PHE A 167 13.10 18.02 12.06
N MET A 168 13.20 17.02 11.18
CA MET A 168 12.89 17.21 9.77
C MET A 168 11.38 17.12 9.60
N VAL A 169 10.81 18.04 8.83
CA VAL A 169 9.36 18.18 8.67
C VAL A 169 8.98 18.06 7.21
N SER A 170 7.90 17.36 6.97
CA SER A 170 7.27 17.22 5.67
C SER A 170 5.81 17.68 5.76
N ILE A 171 5.25 18.18 4.65
CA ILE A 171 3.84 18.50 4.52
C ILE A 171 3.24 17.68 3.39
N ASP A 172 2.19 16.91 3.67
CA ASP A 172 1.37 16.26 2.65
C ASP A 172 0.04 16.99 2.51
N SER A 173 -0.11 17.71 1.40
CA SER A 173 -1.36 18.38 1.04
C SER A 173 -1.57 18.36 -0.47
N LEU A 174 -2.84 18.30 -0.87
CA LEU A 174 -3.26 18.51 -2.25
C LEU A 174 -3.56 19.99 -2.54
N ASP A 175 -3.53 20.85 -1.52
CA ASP A 175 -3.78 22.27 -1.64
C ASP A 175 -2.46 23.04 -1.86
N ALA A 176 -2.38 23.78 -2.97
CA ALA A 176 -1.19 24.53 -3.34
C ALA A 176 -0.83 25.63 -2.33
N ASN A 177 -1.83 26.25 -1.70
CA ASN A 177 -1.61 27.28 -0.69
C ASN A 177 -1.05 26.66 0.60
N ASP A 178 -1.49 25.47 0.99
CA ASP A 178 -0.92 24.77 2.14
C ASP A 178 0.53 24.37 1.90
N LEU A 179 0.85 23.84 0.71
CA LEU A 179 2.23 23.51 0.34
C LEU A 179 3.13 24.75 0.37
N LEU A 180 2.65 25.88 -0.16
CA LEU A 180 3.40 27.13 -0.16
C LEU A 180 3.60 27.68 1.27
N ARG A 181 2.54 27.70 2.09
CA ARG A 181 2.59 28.14 3.49
C ARG A 181 3.52 27.25 4.31
N GLY A 182 3.42 25.93 4.16
CA GLY A 182 4.25 24.95 4.84
C GLY A 182 5.73 25.08 4.48
N GLY A 183 6.02 25.22 3.18
CA GLY A 183 7.38 25.47 2.71
C GLY A 183 7.95 26.78 3.25
N LYS A 184 7.18 27.87 3.26
CA LYS A 184 7.59 29.16 3.84
C LYS A 184 7.79 29.09 5.36
N ALA A 185 7.05 28.21 6.05
CA ALA A 185 7.23 27.97 7.49
C ALA A 185 8.47 27.13 7.83
N GLY A 186 9.14 26.55 6.82
CA GLY A 186 10.38 25.82 6.97
C GLY A 186 10.26 24.29 6.91
N ALA A 187 9.19 23.76 6.30
CA ALA A 187 9.13 22.35 5.95
C ALA A 187 10.30 21.98 5.01
N ASP A 188 10.90 20.81 5.22
CA ASP A 188 12.04 20.33 4.42
C ASP A 188 11.59 19.56 3.17
N TYR A 189 10.38 19.00 3.19
CA TYR A 189 9.77 18.28 2.07
C TYR A 189 8.33 18.74 1.86
N LEU A 190 7.91 18.74 0.60
CA LEU A 190 6.53 18.98 0.20
C LEU A 190 6.04 17.80 -0.64
N LEU A 191 5.05 17.08 -0.12
CA LEU A 191 4.46 15.93 -0.78
C LEU A 191 3.35 16.37 -1.72
N SER A 192 3.06 15.50 -2.71
CA SER A 192 1.94 15.66 -3.62
C SER A 192 2.01 16.83 -4.61
N LEU A 193 3.18 17.41 -4.87
CA LEU A 193 3.35 18.35 -6.00
C LEU A 193 3.11 17.64 -7.33
N HIS A 194 2.59 18.38 -8.31
CA HIS A 194 2.42 17.93 -9.69
C HIS A 194 2.71 19.09 -10.66
N GLU A 195 2.62 18.84 -11.96
CA GLU A 195 3.08 19.79 -12.99
C GLU A 195 2.49 21.21 -12.84
N SER A 196 1.23 21.35 -12.44
CA SER A 196 0.60 22.66 -12.27
C SER A 196 0.90 23.35 -10.92
N THR A 197 1.53 22.65 -9.97
CA THR A 197 1.94 23.19 -8.66
C THR A 197 3.46 23.23 -8.50
N LEU A 198 4.22 22.79 -9.51
CA LEU A 198 5.68 22.69 -9.46
C LEU A 198 6.38 24.04 -9.24
N TRP A 199 5.75 25.14 -9.67
CA TRP A 199 6.25 26.50 -9.44
C TRP A 199 6.49 26.82 -7.95
N ILE A 200 5.83 26.13 -7.01
CA ILE A 200 6.06 26.29 -5.58
C ILE A 200 7.50 25.94 -5.20
N ALA A 201 8.13 24.99 -5.89
CA ALA A 201 9.52 24.60 -5.63
C ALA A 201 10.52 25.74 -5.87
N ASP A 202 10.18 26.73 -6.71
CA ASP A 202 11.00 27.92 -6.92
C ASP A 202 10.81 28.98 -5.82
N GLU A 203 9.73 28.88 -5.04
CA GLU A 203 9.32 29.87 -4.02
C GLU A 203 9.79 29.51 -2.60
N VAL A 204 10.22 28.27 -2.37
CA VAL A 204 10.58 27.76 -1.03
C VAL A 204 11.81 26.86 -1.08
N ASN A 205 12.56 26.82 0.03
CA ASN A 205 13.74 25.96 0.16
C ASN A 205 13.34 24.57 0.72
N ALA A 206 12.39 23.92 0.06
CA ALA A 206 11.91 22.58 0.41
C ALA A 206 12.12 21.62 -0.76
N THR A 207 12.40 20.35 -0.49
CA THR A 207 12.54 19.32 -1.53
C THR A 207 11.15 18.91 -2.03
N PRO A 208 10.81 19.12 -3.31
CA PRO A 208 9.51 18.72 -3.84
C PRO A 208 9.45 17.20 -4.07
N ILE A 209 8.39 16.56 -3.60
CA ILE A 209 8.07 15.16 -3.91
C ILE A 209 6.91 15.14 -4.90
N LEU A 210 7.20 14.69 -6.11
CA LEU A 210 6.26 14.73 -7.22
C LEU A 210 5.35 13.51 -7.23
N LYS A 211 4.05 13.76 -7.35
CA LYS A 211 3.04 12.76 -7.64
C LYS A 211 2.75 12.77 -9.14
N PRO A 212 3.11 11.71 -9.88
CA PRO A 212 2.85 11.65 -11.31
C PRO A 212 1.34 11.73 -11.57
N MET A 213 0.91 12.69 -12.38
CA MET A 213 -0.44 12.66 -12.91
C MET A 213 -0.53 11.56 -13.97
N LYS A 214 -1.63 10.81 -13.97
CA LYS A 214 -1.87 9.87 -15.07
C LYS A 214 -2.15 10.71 -16.32
N ILE A 215 -1.27 10.56 -17.30
CA ILE A 215 -1.49 10.98 -18.69
C ILE A 215 -2.67 10.20 -19.25
#